data_AF-I0ILY7-F1
#
_entry.id   AF-I0ILY7-F1
#
_cell.length_a   1.000
_cell.length_b   1.000
_cell.length_c   1.000
_cell.angle_alpha   90.00
_cell.angle_beta   90.00
_cell.angle_gamma   90.00
#
_symmetry.space_group_name_H-M   'P 1'
#
loop_
_entity.id
_entity.type
_entity.pdbx_description
1 polymer ?
#
loop_
_entity_poly.entity_id
_entity_poly.type
_entity_poly.pdbx_seq_one_letter_code
_entity_poly.pdbx_strand_id
1 'polypeptide(L)'
;MTKARRKKDGVLQKTLTRLVEKVTEESRVLERVITQTVNRIKERPVEDKRIYSTHEPHVTCITKNKAGKRHEYGVKVSLSVDANGFVVAHREYPDNRHDSTTLGEALEDWVEATGSLPKRLAADREPEILEQVPKVAIPRKGKTKGPNEQTGWFKRLTARRAGLEAIISHLKTDHRMNRSRYKGLAGDHLNVSWAAIAWNTKKWVEGCRT
;
A
#
# COMPACT_ATOMS: atom_id res chain seq x y z
N MET A 1 15.64 -0.23 -49.90
CA MET A 1 15.01 0.78 -49.00
C MET A 1 16.09 1.44 -48.14
N THR A 2 16.15 2.76 -48.09
CA THR A 2 17.15 3.54 -47.33
C THR A 2 17.02 3.32 -45.81
N LYS A 3 18.15 3.26 -45.10
CA LYS A 3 18.23 3.00 -43.64
C LYS A 3 17.33 3.93 -42.80
N ALA A 4 17.17 5.19 -43.24
CA ALA A 4 16.29 6.18 -42.63
C ALA A 4 14.79 5.84 -42.75
N ARG A 5 14.35 5.28 -43.89
CA ARG A 5 12.96 4.88 -44.13
C ARG A 5 12.57 3.71 -43.24
N ARG A 6 13.44 2.69 -43.17
CA ARG A 6 13.28 1.51 -42.30
C ARG A 6 13.20 1.88 -40.81
N LYS A 7 13.95 2.90 -40.36
CA LYS A 7 13.89 3.43 -38.99
C LYS A 7 12.58 4.18 -38.72
N LYS A 8 12.08 4.96 -39.67
CA LYS A 8 10.81 5.70 -39.58
C LYS A 8 9.62 4.74 -39.52
N ASP A 9 9.63 3.70 -40.36
CA ASP A 9 8.60 2.65 -40.38
C ASP A 9 8.56 1.87 -39.04
N GLY A 10 9.72 1.57 -38.46
CA GLY A 10 9.81 0.93 -37.14
C GLY A 10 9.27 1.78 -35.98
N VAL A 11 9.44 3.12 -36.03
CA VAL A 11 8.85 4.03 -35.04
C VAL A 11 7.33 4.09 -35.22
N LEU A 12 6.85 4.23 -36.45
CA LEU A 12 5.42 4.27 -36.76
C LEU A 12 4.70 3.02 -36.27
N GLN A 13 5.31 1.85 -36.50
CA GLN A 13 4.73 0.56 -36.10
C GLN A 13 4.67 0.42 -34.58
N LYS A 14 5.72 0.84 -33.85
CA LYS A 14 5.68 0.89 -32.37
C LYS A 14 4.59 1.82 -31.85
N THR A 15 4.43 3.00 -32.47
CA THR A 15 3.38 3.95 -32.09
C THR A 15 1.98 3.37 -32.35
N LEU A 16 1.78 2.73 -33.49
CA LEU A 16 0.52 2.08 -33.83
C LEU A 16 0.18 0.96 -32.83
N THR A 17 1.14 0.08 -32.53
CA THR A 17 0.95 -0.99 -31.53
C THR A 17 0.54 -0.41 -30.18
N ARG A 18 1.24 0.63 -29.69
CA ARG A 18 0.91 1.30 -28.43
C ARG A 18 -0.48 1.93 -28.42
N LEU A 19 -0.90 2.52 -29.54
CA LEU A 19 -2.24 3.12 -29.66
C LEU A 19 -3.33 2.05 -29.66
N VAL A 20 -3.11 0.95 -30.38
CA VAL A 20 -4.04 -0.20 -30.40
C VAL A 20 -4.15 -0.82 -29.01
N GLU A 21 -3.04 -1.04 -28.31
CA GLU A 21 -3.04 -1.53 -26.92
C GLU A 21 -3.82 -0.59 -26.00
N LYS A 22 -3.60 0.72 -26.12
CA LYS A 22 -4.29 1.72 -25.29
C LYS A 22 -5.80 1.72 -25.54
N VAL A 23 -6.23 1.76 -26.80
CA VAL A 23 -7.67 1.73 -27.16
C VAL A 23 -8.30 0.43 -26.68
N THR A 24 -7.61 -0.70 -26.87
CA THR A 24 -8.11 -2.02 -26.43
C THR A 24 -8.31 -2.06 -24.91
N GLU A 25 -7.37 -1.52 -24.13
CA GLU A 25 -7.50 -1.47 -22.67
C GLU A 25 -8.61 -0.52 -22.22
N GLU A 26 -8.72 0.66 -22.84
CA GLU A 26 -9.81 1.61 -22.55
C GLU A 26 -11.18 1.02 -22.88
N SER A 27 -11.31 0.28 -23.99
CA SER A 27 -12.55 -0.43 -24.36
C SER A 27 -12.93 -1.48 -23.31
N ARG A 28 -11.99 -2.29 -22.84
CA ARG A 28 -12.23 -3.30 -21.77
C ARG A 28 -12.73 -2.66 -20.47
N VAL A 29 -12.12 -1.54 -20.08
CA VAL A 29 -12.54 -0.80 -18.87
C VAL A 29 -13.96 -0.25 -19.07
N LEU A 30 -14.26 0.30 -20.25
CA LEU A 30 -15.57 0.86 -20.55
C LEU A 30 -16.68 -0.21 -20.54
N GLU A 31 -16.42 -1.39 -21.11
CA GLU A 31 -17.33 -2.54 -21.05
C GLU A 31 -17.67 -2.91 -19.61
N ARG A 32 -16.67 -2.97 -18.72
CA ARG A 32 -16.89 -3.23 -17.29
C ARG A 32 -17.73 -2.15 -16.61
N VAL A 33 -17.51 -0.88 -16.95
CA VAL A 33 -18.31 0.24 -16.43
C VAL A 33 -19.78 0.12 -16.89
N ILE A 34 -20.01 -0.22 -18.16
CA ILE A 34 -21.37 -0.44 -18.69
C ILE A 34 -22.03 -1.61 -17.95
N THR A 35 -21.36 -2.76 -17.84
CA THR A 35 -21.87 -3.93 -17.12
C THR A 35 -22.20 -3.62 -15.66
N GLN A 36 -21.30 -2.92 -14.96
CA GLN A 36 -21.52 -2.46 -13.59
C GLN A 36 -22.77 -1.56 -13.49
N THR A 37 -22.95 -0.64 -14.44
CA THR A 37 -24.08 0.30 -14.48
C THR A 37 -25.40 -0.43 -14.73
N VAL A 38 -25.43 -1.36 -15.70
CA VAL A 38 -26.60 -2.19 -16.00
C VAL A 38 -27.00 -3.04 -14.79
N ASN A 39 -26.03 -3.69 -14.12
CA ASN A 39 -26.29 -4.46 -12.92
C ASN A 39 -26.86 -3.59 -11.80
N ARG A 40 -26.33 -2.37 -11.62
CA ARG A 40 -26.83 -1.43 -10.62
C ARG A 40 -28.28 -1.00 -10.87
N ILE A 41 -28.65 -0.72 -12.13
CA ILE A 41 -30.03 -0.36 -12.51
C ILE A 41 -30.97 -1.54 -12.27
N LYS A 42 -30.51 -2.78 -12.48
CA LYS A 42 -31.26 -4.01 -12.22
C LYS A 42 -31.21 -4.48 -10.77
N GLU A 43 -30.68 -3.66 -9.85
CA GLU A 43 -30.49 -3.98 -8.43
C GLU A 43 -29.70 -5.29 -8.17
N ARG A 44 -28.84 -5.67 -9.12
CA ARG A 44 -27.96 -6.84 -9.00
C ARG A 44 -26.63 -6.45 -8.36
N PRO A 45 -25.99 -7.37 -7.59
CA PRO A 45 -24.65 -7.12 -7.08
C PRO A 45 -23.65 -6.97 -8.22
N VAL A 46 -22.57 -6.24 -7.94
CA VAL A 46 -21.38 -6.23 -8.81
C VAL A 46 -20.48 -7.35 -8.31
N GLU A 47 -20.37 -8.42 -9.10
CA GLU A 47 -19.60 -9.61 -8.73
C GLU A 47 -18.09 -9.37 -8.79
N ASP A 48 -17.66 -8.61 -9.81
CA ASP A 48 -16.26 -8.23 -9.98
C ASP A 48 -15.84 -7.01 -9.15
N LYS A 49 -14.52 -6.81 -9.07
CA LYS A 49 -13.94 -5.57 -8.52
C LYS A 49 -14.56 -4.35 -9.21
N ARG A 50 -15.21 -3.50 -8.41
CA ARG A 50 -15.85 -2.26 -8.88
C ARG A 50 -14.84 -1.29 -9.48
N ILE A 51 -15.21 -0.68 -10.60
CA ILE A 51 -14.47 0.43 -11.19
C ILE A 51 -14.95 1.74 -10.56
N TYR A 52 -14.02 2.45 -9.90
CA TYR A 52 -14.25 3.78 -9.31
C TYR A 52 -13.64 4.91 -10.14
N SER A 53 -12.66 4.60 -10.98
CA SER A 53 -12.00 5.55 -11.87
C SER A 53 -11.72 4.85 -13.21
N THR A 54 -12.16 5.45 -14.31
CA THR A 54 -11.81 4.98 -15.66
C THR A 54 -10.34 5.19 -15.99
N HIS A 55 -9.71 6.19 -15.36
CA HIS A 55 -8.32 6.56 -15.60
C HIS A 55 -7.34 5.75 -14.76
N GLU A 56 -7.79 5.21 -13.63
CA GLU A 56 -7.00 4.36 -12.73
C GLU A 56 -7.88 3.18 -12.27
N PRO A 57 -8.14 2.19 -13.15
CA PRO A 57 -9.10 1.10 -12.89
C PRO A 57 -8.75 0.22 -11.68
N HIS A 58 -7.48 0.25 -11.25
CA HIS A 58 -7.01 -0.49 -10.08
C HIS A 58 -7.36 0.19 -8.75
N VAL A 59 -7.75 1.46 -8.74
CA VAL A 59 -8.10 2.19 -7.51
C VAL A 59 -9.25 1.53 -6.78
N THR A 60 -9.13 1.42 -5.47
CA THR A 60 -10.12 0.81 -4.59
C THR A 60 -10.79 1.83 -3.69
N CYS A 61 -12.02 1.54 -3.27
CA CYS A 61 -12.69 2.29 -2.22
C CYS A 61 -12.32 1.68 -0.86
N ILE A 62 -11.67 2.47 -0.02
CA ILE A 62 -11.22 2.11 1.32
C ILE A 62 -12.17 2.78 2.31
N THR A 63 -13.02 1.98 2.95
CA THR A 63 -13.91 2.48 4.02
C THR A 63 -13.09 2.89 5.23
N LYS A 64 -13.37 4.08 5.76
CA LYS A 64 -12.78 4.58 7.00
C LYS A 64 -13.84 4.60 8.09
N ASN A 65 -13.45 4.19 9.28
CA ASN A 65 -14.27 4.31 10.49
C ASN A 65 -14.24 5.74 11.06
N LYS A 66 -14.36 6.77 10.20
CA LYS A 66 -14.34 8.19 10.59
C LYS A 66 -15.60 8.89 10.10
N ALA A 67 -16.33 9.57 11.00
CA ALA A 67 -17.64 10.16 10.74
C ALA A 67 -17.65 11.16 9.57
N GLY A 68 -16.61 11.98 9.41
CA GLY A 68 -16.53 13.04 8.40
C GLY A 68 -16.01 12.62 7.01
N LYS A 69 -15.37 11.45 6.89
CA LYS A 69 -14.85 10.95 5.61
C LYS A 69 -14.99 9.43 5.57
N ARG A 70 -16.16 8.97 5.14
CA ARG A 70 -16.53 7.54 5.15
C ARG A 70 -15.68 6.69 4.21
N HIS A 71 -15.20 7.28 3.11
CA HIS A 71 -14.44 6.57 2.09
C HIS A 71 -13.23 7.37 1.62
N GLU A 72 -12.13 6.66 1.38
CA GLU A 72 -10.98 7.13 0.61
C GLU A 72 -10.84 6.29 -0.66
N TYR A 73 -10.33 6.89 -1.73
CA TYR A 73 -10.08 6.19 -2.98
C TYR A 73 -8.59 6.15 -3.22
N GLY A 74 -8.06 4.95 -3.42
CA GLY A 74 -6.65 4.78 -3.76
C GLY A 74 -6.20 3.32 -3.67
N VAL A 75 -4.89 3.19 -3.51
CA VAL A 75 -4.20 1.91 -3.30
C VAL A 75 -3.84 1.82 -1.82
N LYS A 76 -4.09 0.66 -1.22
CA LYS A 76 -3.72 0.43 0.17
C LYS A 76 -2.22 0.20 0.25
N VAL A 77 -1.58 0.75 1.28
CA VAL A 77 -0.12 0.67 1.45
C VAL A 77 0.18 0.06 2.82
N SER A 78 0.97 -1.01 2.84
CA SER A 78 1.64 -1.51 4.05
C SER A 78 2.98 -0.82 4.20
N LEU A 79 3.32 -0.46 5.44
CA LEU A 79 4.58 0.16 5.79
C LEU A 79 5.21 -0.61 6.95
N SER A 80 6.45 -1.04 6.74
CA SER A 80 7.28 -1.68 7.73
C SER A 80 8.26 -0.66 8.29
N VAL A 81 8.20 -0.43 9.61
CA VAL A 81 8.98 0.61 10.29
C VAL A 81 9.79 -0.01 11.43
N ASP A 82 11.06 0.35 11.50
CA ASP A 82 11.97 -0.17 12.52
C ASP A 82 11.79 0.50 13.89
N ALA A 83 12.58 0.04 14.88
CA ALA A 83 12.53 0.57 16.24
C ALA A 83 12.97 2.04 16.36
N ASN A 84 13.73 2.54 15.38
CA ASN A 84 14.21 3.91 15.31
C ASN A 84 13.27 4.81 14.49
N GLY A 85 12.23 4.25 13.88
CA GLY A 85 11.25 4.98 13.07
C GLY A 85 11.67 5.15 11.60
N PHE A 86 12.64 4.40 11.09
CA PHE A 86 12.94 4.32 9.66
C PHE A 86 11.95 3.39 8.96
N VAL A 87 11.46 3.80 7.80
CA VAL A 87 10.69 2.93 6.91
C VAL A 87 11.67 1.99 6.21
N VAL A 88 11.59 0.69 6.50
CA VAL A 88 12.51 -0.31 5.94
C VAL A 88 11.94 -1.05 4.74
N ALA A 89 10.61 -1.16 4.66
CA ALA A 89 9.93 -1.72 3.51
C ALA A 89 8.52 -1.14 3.36
N HIS A 90 7.96 -1.24 2.16
CA HIS A 90 6.59 -0.86 1.86
C HIS A 90 6.02 -1.78 0.77
N ARG A 91 4.69 -1.90 0.73
CA ARG A 91 3.99 -2.67 -0.30
C ARG A 91 2.63 -2.08 -0.63
N GLU A 92 2.35 -1.96 -1.91
CA GLU A 92 1.08 -1.47 -2.45
C GLU A 92 0.14 -2.63 -2.80
N TYR A 93 -1.12 -2.52 -2.37
CA TYR A 93 -2.15 -3.51 -2.65
C TYR A 93 -3.18 -2.91 -3.60
N PRO A 94 -3.20 -3.34 -4.88
CA PRO A 94 -4.20 -2.91 -5.85
C PRO A 94 -5.59 -3.44 -5.51
N ASP A 95 -5.75 -4.31 -4.53
CA ASP A 95 -7.03 -4.81 -4.06
C ASP A 95 -7.39 -4.24 -2.69
N ASN A 96 -8.67 -4.33 -2.32
CA ASN A 96 -9.13 -3.92 -0.99
C ASN A 96 -9.09 -5.12 -0.03
N ARG A 97 -7.99 -5.89 -0.04
CA ARG A 97 -7.81 -7.01 0.89
C ARG A 97 -7.80 -6.51 2.33
N HIS A 98 -8.24 -7.35 3.27
CA HIS A 98 -8.34 -6.97 4.66
C HIS A 98 -6.94 -6.89 5.30
N ASP A 99 -6.65 -5.87 6.12
CA ASP A 99 -5.30 -5.60 6.67
C ASP A 99 -4.73 -6.76 7.50
N SER A 100 -5.60 -7.65 7.99
CA SER A 100 -5.16 -8.87 8.70
C SER A 100 -4.46 -9.89 7.81
N THR A 101 -4.59 -9.80 6.49
CA THR A 101 -3.97 -10.72 5.54
C THR A 101 -2.66 -10.18 4.98
N THR A 102 -2.26 -8.95 5.34
CA THR A 102 -1.06 -8.30 4.77
C THR A 102 0.20 -8.52 5.61
N LEU A 103 0.08 -9.04 6.84
CA LEU A 103 1.22 -9.14 7.75
C LEU A 103 2.26 -10.18 7.29
N GLY A 104 1.84 -11.28 6.64
CA GLY A 104 2.76 -12.27 6.08
C GLY A 104 3.68 -11.65 5.02
N GLU A 105 3.08 -11.03 4.00
CA GLU A 105 3.83 -10.32 2.95
C GLU A 105 4.71 -9.20 3.52
N ALA A 106 4.23 -8.45 4.52
CA ALA A 106 5.04 -7.41 5.16
C ALA A 106 6.25 -7.96 5.93
N LEU A 107 6.19 -9.20 6.44
CA LEU A 107 7.32 -9.88 7.06
C LEU A 107 8.32 -10.41 6.02
N GLU A 108 7.84 -10.89 4.87
CA GLU A 108 8.71 -11.24 3.74
C GLU A 108 9.50 -10.01 3.27
N ASP A 109 8.81 -8.89 3.03
CA ASP A 109 9.41 -7.61 2.65
C ASP A 109 10.43 -7.13 3.70
N TRP A 110 10.13 -7.33 4.99
CA TRP A 110 11.04 -7.03 6.08
C TRP A 110 12.31 -7.87 6.00
N VAL A 111 12.17 -9.19 5.82
CA VAL A 111 13.32 -10.10 5.74
C VAL A 111 14.18 -9.80 4.52
N GLU A 112 13.56 -9.48 3.38
CA GLU A 112 14.28 -9.05 2.19
C GLU A 112 15.10 -7.77 2.46
N ALA A 113 14.50 -6.78 3.14
CA ALA A 113 15.16 -5.51 3.43
C ALA A 113 16.24 -5.60 4.53
N THR A 114 16.04 -6.43 5.57
CA THR A 114 16.90 -6.44 6.77
C THR A 114 17.67 -7.74 6.99
N GLY A 115 17.48 -8.75 6.15
CA GLY A 115 18.16 -10.05 6.19
C GLY A 115 17.73 -11.00 7.31
N SER A 116 16.74 -10.62 8.15
CA SER A 116 16.27 -11.46 9.27
C SER A 116 14.90 -11.03 9.78
N LEU A 117 14.18 -11.92 10.46
CA LEU A 117 12.92 -11.60 11.12
C LEU A 117 13.09 -10.55 12.23
N PRO A 118 12.07 -9.71 12.48
CA PRO A 118 12.13 -8.75 13.56
C PRO A 118 12.21 -9.44 14.92
N LYS A 119 13.07 -8.95 15.81
CA LYS A 119 13.16 -9.46 17.20
C LYS A 119 11.91 -9.14 18.03
N ARG A 120 11.16 -8.11 17.62
CA ARG A 120 9.96 -7.61 18.29
C ARG A 120 8.98 -7.10 17.24
N LEU A 121 7.72 -7.50 17.31
CA LEU A 121 6.67 -7.08 16.36
C LEU A 121 5.42 -6.62 17.11
N ALA A 122 4.88 -5.47 16.72
CA ALA A 122 3.55 -5.03 17.16
C ALA A 122 2.57 -5.21 16.00
N ALA A 123 1.47 -5.93 16.20
CA ALA A 123 0.49 -6.19 15.15
C ALA A 123 -0.94 -6.10 15.67
N ASP A 124 -1.92 -6.01 14.77
CA ASP A 124 -3.35 -5.99 15.12
C ASP A 124 -3.98 -7.38 15.18
N ARG A 125 -3.44 -8.36 14.44
CA ARG A 125 -3.91 -9.75 14.41
C ARG A 125 -2.77 -10.73 14.20
N GLU A 126 -3.00 -11.98 14.59
CA GLU A 126 -2.04 -13.08 14.52
C GLU A 126 -2.16 -13.85 13.20
N PRO A 127 -1.20 -13.74 12.26
CA PRO A 127 -0.96 -14.78 11.27
C PRO A 127 -0.08 -15.91 11.84
N GLU A 128 -0.08 -17.06 11.18
CA GLU A 128 0.69 -18.26 11.58
C GLU A 128 2.21 -18.03 11.65
N ILE A 129 2.77 -17.14 10.82
CA ILE A 129 4.22 -16.86 10.71
C ILE A 129 4.81 -16.25 12.02
N LEU A 130 3.97 -15.83 12.95
CA LEU A 130 4.40 -15.19 14.19
C LEU A 130 5.14 -16.09 15.18
N GLU A 131 5.01 -17.41 15.06
CA GLU A 131 5.66 -18.36 15.99
C GLU A 131 7.20 -18.22 15.97
N GLN A 132 7.76 -17.74 14.86
CA GLN A 132 9.20 -17.52 14.70
C GLN A 132 9.68 -16.16 15.24
N VAL A 133 8.76 -15.26 15.62
CA VAL A 133 9.10 -13.93 16.14
C VAL A 133 9.17 -13.98 17.68
N PRO A 134 10.33 -13.71 18.30
CA PRO A 134 10.51 -13.93 19.74
C PRO A 134 9.58 -13.14 20.66
N LYS A 135 9.14 -11.95 20.23
CA LYS A 135 8.28 -11.07 21.03
C LYS A 135 7.24 -10.40 20.16
N VAL A 136 6.01 -10.87 20.24
CA VAL A 136 4.88 -10.28 19.53
C VAL A 136 3.94 -9.60 20.51
N ALA A 137 3.58 -8.34 20.22
CA ALA A 137 2.57 -7.60 20.95
C ALA A 137 1.31 -7.43 20.10
N ILE A 138 0.32 -8.29 20.38
CA ILE A 138 -1.03 -8.22 19.82
C ILE A 138 -1.99 -8.10 21.00
N PRO A 139 -2.62 -6.93 21.22
CA PRO A 139 -3.56 -6.75 22.32
C PRO A 139 -4.79 -7.64 22.14
N ARG A 140 -5.18 -8.40 23.18
CA ARG A 140 -6.44 -9.15 23.15
C ARG A 140 -7.62 -8.19 23.17
N LYS A 141 -8.70 -8.59 22.47
CA LYS A 141 -9.98 -7.88 22.57
C LYS A 141 -10.66 -8.25 23.90
N GLY A 142 -11.14 -7.24 24.63
CA GLY A 142 -11.94 -7.42 25.84
C GLY A 142 -11.24 -6.99 27.13
N LYS A 143 -11.86 -7.31 28.29
CA LYS A 143 -11.35 -6.92 29.62
C LYS A 143 -10.21 -7.82 30.11
N THR A 144 -10.13 -9.04 29.59
CA THR A 144 -9.13 -10.03 30.00
C THR A 144 -7.84 -9.82 29.22
N LYS A 145 -6.82 -9.32 29.92
CA LYS A 145 -5.49 -9.10 29.35
C LYS A 145 -4.79 -10.43 29.10
N GLY A 146 -4.09 -10.54 27.97
CA GLY A 146 -3.20 -11.67 27.70
C GLY A 146 -2.04 -11.78 28.71
N PRO A 147 -1.38 -12.95 28.82
CA PRO A 147 -0.33 -13.20 29.81
C PRO A 147 0.83 -12.17 29.74
N ASN A 148 1.17 -11.75 28.52
CA ASN A 148 2.29 -10.84 28.27
C ASN A 148 1.90 -9.35 28.34
N GLU A 149 0.61 -9.00 28.34
CA GLU A 149 0.16 -7.60 28.24
C GLU A 149 0.56 -6.74 29.44
N GLN A 150 0.78 -7.36 30.60
CA GLN A 150 1.19 -6.67 31.81
C GLN A 150 2.69 -6.35 31.83
N THR A 151 3.47 -7.06 31.01
CA THR A 151 4.93 -6.93 30.97
C THR A 151 5.36 -5.56 30.43
N GLY A 152 6.48 -5.06 30.94
CA GLY A 152 7.01 -3.76 30.50
C GLY A 152 7.40 -3.74 29.01
N TRP A 153 7.87 -4.86 28.46
CA TRP A 153 8.24 -4.92 27.04
C TRP A 153 7.02 -4.85 26.12
N PHE A 154 5.91 -5.48 26.50
CA PHE A 154 4.67 -5.45 25.72
C PHE A 154 4.09 -4.04 25.71
N LYS A 155 3.98 -3.40 26.89
CA LYS A 155 3.50 -2.01 27.01
C LYS A 155 4.32 -1.04 26.17
N ARG A 156 5.66 -1.16 26.20
CA ARG A 156 6.56 -0.34 25.36
C ARG A 156 6.35 -0.57 23.87
N LEU A 157 6.16 -1.82 23.45
CA LEU A 157 5.97 -2.16 22.05
C LEU A 157 4.62 -1.65 21.52
N THR A 158 3.55 -1.78 22.31
CA THR A 158 2.23 -1.21 22.00
C THR A 158 2.26 0.32 21.97
N ALA A 159 2.98 0.97 22.90
CA ALA A 159 3.16 2.42 22.88
C ALA A 159 3.91 2.90 21.64
N ARG A 160 4.96 2.17 21.20
CA ARG A 160 5.66 2.46 19.94
C ARG A 160 4.75 2.32 18.73
N ARG A 161 3.86 1.33 18.73
CA ARG A 161 2.85 1.15 17.68
C ARG A 161 1.97 2.39 17.51
N ALA A 162 1.59 3.06 18.60
CA ALA A 162 0.83 4.31 18.53
C ALA A 162 1.60 5.43 17.81
N GLY A 163 2.94 5.40 17.85
CA GLY A 163 3.80 6.31 17.09
C GLY A 163 3.76 6.10 15.58
N LEU A 164 3.34 4.93 15.08
CA LEU A 164 3.22 4.66 13.64
C LEU A 164 2.19 5.59 12.98
N GLU A 165 1.11 5.95 13.68
CA GLU A 165 0.11 6.89 13.15
C GLU A 165 0.72 8.27 12.89
N ALA A 166 1.65 8.71 13.74
CA ALA A 166 2.37 9.97 13.54
C ALA A 166 3.28 9.87 12.31
N ILE A 167 4.00 8.75 12.14
CA ILE A 167 4.86 8.52 10.96
C ILE A 167 4.02 8.49 9.67
N ILE A 168 2.91 7.76 9.66
CA ILE A 168 1.97 7.71 8.52
C ILE A 168 1.41 9.11 8.23
N SER A 169 1.10 9.89 9.26
CA SER A 169 0.65 11.27 9.10
C SER A 169 1.72 12.12 8.41
N HIS A 170 2.97 12.11 8.89
CA HIS A 170 4.07 12.85 8.27
C HIS A 170 4.36 12.39 6.84
N LEU A 171 4.34 11.08 6.58
CA LEU A 171 4.47 10.55 5.21
C LEU A 171 3.39 11.13 4.30
N LYS A 172 2.15 11.22 4.79
CA LYS A 172 1.02 11.77 4.04
C LYS A 172 1.09 13.28 3.83
N THR A 173 1.39 14.05 4.87
CA THR A 173 1.31 15.53 4.83
C THR A 173 2.60 16.16 4.33
N ASP A 174 3.73 15.73 4.88
CA ASP A 174 5.02 16.39 4.69
C ASP A 174 5.74 15.80 3.48
N HIS A 175 5.57 14.50 3.24
CA HIS A 175 6.20 13.77 2.15
C HIS A 175 5.23 13.38 1.02
N ARG A 176 4.01 13.93 1.04
CA ARG A 176 3.01 13.85 -0.05
C ARG A 176 2.56 12.44 -0.45
N MET A 177 2.70 11.45 0.45
CA MET A 177 2.17 10.10 0.23
C MET A 177 0.64 10.08 0.07
N ASN A 178 -0.07 11.12 0.51
CA ASN A 178 -1.53 11.21 0.43
C ASN A 178 -2.09 11.31 -1.00
N ARG A 179 -1.28 11.64 -2.00
CA ARG A 179 -1.73 11.75 -3.40
C ARG A 179 -0.61 11.39 -4.37
N SER A 180 -0.79 10.29 -5.10
CA SER A 180 0.05 9.94 -6.23
C SER A 180 -0.18 10.90 -7.40
N ARG A 181 0.91 11.42 -7.98
CA ARG A 181 0.90 12.24 -9.20
C ARG A 181 1.37 11.47 -10.43
N TYR A 182 1.86 10.26 -10.21
CA TYR A 182 2.31 9.35 -11.26
C TYR A 182 1.13 8.46 -11.70
N LYS A 183 1.30 7.78 -12.83
CA LYS A 183 0.23 6.99 -13.46
C LYS A 183 0.38 5.50 -13.17
N GLY A 184 -0.74 4.84 -12.92
CA GLY A 184 -0.79 3.39 -12.68
C GLY A 184 -0.11 2.94 -11.39
N LEU A 185 -0.12 1.63 -11.17
CA LEU A 185 0.48 1.00 -9.97
C LEU A 185 1.97 1.26 -9.83
N ALA A 186 2.72 1.27 -10.94
CA ALA A 186 4.12 1.65 -10.92
C ALA A 186 4.32 3.09 -10.40
N GLY A 187 3.40 3.99 -10.76
CA GLY A 187 3.39 5.35 -10.25
C GLY A 187 3.05 5.44 -8.76
N ASP A 188 2.10 4.64 -8.30
CA ASP A 188 1.75 4.55 -6.87
C ASP A 188 2.93 4.04 -6.04
N HIS A 189 3.60 2.97 -6.50
CA HIS A 189 4.83 2.47 -5.89
C HIS A 189 5.91 3.55 -5.82
N LEU A 190 6.21 4.21 -6.94
CA LEU A 190 7.19 5.32 -6.97
C LEU A 190 6.85 6.44 -5.98
N ASN A 191 5.56 6.79 -5.87
CA ASN A 191 5.13 7.82 -4.93
C ASN A 191 5.42 7.44 -3.47
N VAL A 192 5.14 6.19 -3.09
CA VAL A 192 5.41 5.68 -1.74
C VAL A 192 6.92 5.59 -1.49
N SER A 193 7.70 5.06 -2.45
CA SER A 193 9.15 4.98 -2.33
C SER A 193 9.78 6.36 -2.11
N TRP A 194 9.37 7.38 -2.88
CA TRP A 194 9.87 8.74 -2.69
C TRP A 194 9.51 9.32 -1.33
N ALA A 195 8.30 9.08 -0.85
CA ALA A 195 7.89 9.53 0.47
C ALA A 195 8.71 8.85 1.58
N ALA A 196 8.94 7.54 1.48
CA ALA A 196 9.76 6.77 2.42
C ALA A 196 11.23 7.23 2.43
N ILE A 197 11.82 7.43 1.24
CA ILE A 197 13.20 7.94 1.11
C ILE A 197 13.32 9.32 1.74
N ALA A 198 12.39 10.24 1.45
CA ALA A 198 12.41 11.59 1.98
C ALA A 198 12.29 11.60 3.51
N TRP A 199 11.39 10.77 4.07
CA TRP A 199 11.25 10.58 5.51
C TRP A 199 12.54 10.06 6.15
N ASN A 200 13.10 8.97 5.61
CA ASN A 200 14.33 8.36 6.11
C ASN A 200 15.53 9.33 6.04
N THR A 201 15.65 10.07 4.93
CA THR A 201 16.72 11.05 4.75
C THR A 201 16.62 12.19 5.78
N LYS A 202 15.41 12.71 6.01
CA LYS A 202 15.17 13.71 7.07
C LYS A 202 15.59 13.18 8.44
N LYS A 203 15.16 11.95 8.78
CA LYS A 203 15.54 11.31 10.04
C LYS A 203 17.05 11.15 10.20
N TRP A 204 17.75 10.76 9.13
CA TRP A 204 19.20 10.62 9.16
C TRP A 204 19.87 11.98 9.45
N VAL A 205 19.48 13.03 8.73
CA VAL A 205 20.05 14.38 8.93
C VAL A 205 19.78 14.91 10.34
N GLU A 206 18.57 14.69 10.88
CA GLU A 206 18.21 15.10 12.24
C GLU A 206 18.97 14.29 13.30
N GLY A 207 19.19 13.00 13.07
CA GLY A 207 19.98 12.12 13.95
C GLY A 207 21.49 12.38 13.94
N CYS A 208 22.01 13.04 12.90
CA CYS A 208 23.42 13.48 12.85
C CYS A 208 23.68 14.81 13.56
N ARG A 209 22.64 15.51 14.05
CA ARG A 209 22.76 16.80 14.76
C ARG A 209 22.92 16.66 16.27
N THR A 210 23.18 15.45 16.76
CA THR A 210 23.49 15.11 18.15
C THR A 210 24.85 14.43 18.21
#